data_AF-A0A9D9GFA3-F1
#
_entry.id   AF-A0A9D9GFA3-F1
#
_cell.length_a   1.000
_cell.length_b   1.000
_cell.length_c   1.000
_cell.angle_alpha   90.00
_cell.angle_beta   90.00
_cell.angle_gamma   90.00
#
_symmetry.space_group_name_H-M   'P 1'
#
loop_
_entity.id
_entity.type
_entity.pdbx_description
1 polymer ?
#
loop_
_entity_poly.entity_id
_entity_poly.type
_entity_poly.pdbx_seq_one_letter_code
_entity_poly.pdbx_strand_id
1 'polypeptide(L)' 'MDKNAGSKIANYNMGNTYYRRDEFDSALENYKQAISEKNSDKENAAIMHNIGNTYLKNKKYEESVDAYKKS' A
#
# COMPACT_ATOMS: atom_id res chain seq x y z
N MET A 1 -21.15 5.93 10.78
CA MET A 1 -19.73 5.59 11.05
C MET A 1 -19.22 4.83 9.83
N ASP A 2 -18.38 5.49 9.03
CA ASP A 2 -17.86 4.92 7.79
C ASP A 2 -16.99 3.70 8.07
N LYS A 3 -17.59 2.50 7.97
CA LYS A 3 -16.90 1.21 8.04
C LYS A 3 -15.66 1.14 7.11
N ASN A 4 -15.64 1.95 6.05
CA ASN A 4 -14.53 2.03 5.10
C ASN A 4 -13.25 2.66 5.67
N ALA A 5 -13.35 3.69 6.52
CA ALA A 5 -12.14 4.35 7.06
C ALA A 5 -11.38 3.43 8.03
N GLY A 6 -12.12 2.68 8.85
CA GLY A 6 -11.55 1.65 9.73
C GLY A 6 -10.89 0.51 8.94
N SER A 7 -11.54 0.06 7.85
CA SER A 7 -11.00 -0.98 6.97
C SER A 7 -9.69 -0.53 6.28
N LYS A 8 -9.64 0.70 5.76
CA LYS A 8 -8.42 1.28 5.16
C LYS A 8 -7.24 1.27 6.13
N ILE A 9 -7.43 1.82 7.33
CA ILE A 9 -6.36 1.94 8.33
C ILE A 9 -5.87 0.56 8.76
N ALA A 10 -6.80 -0.39 8.96
CA ALA A 10 -6.46 -1.77 9.30
C ALA A 10 -5.61 -2.42 8.20
N ASN A 11 -6.05 -2.33 6.94
CA ASN A 11 -5.33 -2.87 5.79
C ASN A 11 -3.96 -2.21 5.60
N TYR A 12 -3.86 -0.89 5.72
CA TYR A 12 -2.57 -0.19 5.68
C TYR A 12 -1.60 -0.69 6.76
N ASN A 13 -2.08 -0.86 7.99
CA ASN A 13 -1.27 -1.35 9.10
C ASN A 13 -0.87 -2.82 8.96
N MET A 14 -1.76 -3.66 8.43
CA MET A 14 -1.44 -5.05 8.06
C MET A 14 -0.37 -5.08 6.96
N GLY A 15 -0.50 -4.24 5.93
CA GLY A 15 0.51 -4.08 4.88
C GLY A 15 1.88 -3.74 5.45
N ASN A 16 1.95 -2.77 6.37
CA ASN A 16 3.19 -2.39 7.07
C ASN A 16 3.76 -3.56 7.89
N THR A 17 2.90 -4.38 8.49
CA THR A 17 3.31 -5.52 9.30
C THR A 17 3.93 -6.62 8.44
N TYR A 18 3.29 -6.97 7.33
CA TYR A 18 3.84 -7.93 6.37
C TYR A 18 5.11 -7.42 5.69
N TYR A 19 5.17 -6.12 5.34
CA TYR A 19 6.38 -5.50 4.79
C TYR A 19 7.59 -5.63 5.71
N ARG A 20 7.39 -5.42 7.02
CA ARG A 20 8.46 -5.58 8.03
C ARG A 20 8.89 -7.04 8.23
N ARG A 21 8.04 -8.00 7.87
CA ARG A 21 8.33 -9.44 7.91
C ARG A 21 8.92 -9.96 6.59
N ASP A 22 9.18 -9.07 5.64
CA ASP A 22 9.59 -9.39 4.27
C ASP A 22 8.59 -10.30 3.51
N GLU A 23 7.33 -10.32 3.97
CA GLU A 23 6.20 -11.03 3.33
C GLU A 23 5.55 -10.11 2.29
N PHE A 24 6.26 -9.89 1.18
CA PHE A 24 5.93 -8.82 0.24
C PHE A 24 4.58 -8.98 -0.48
N ASP A 25 4.18 -10.20 -0.84
CA ASP A 25 2.91 -10.41 -1.54
C ASP A 25 1.71 -10.09 -0.63
N SER A 26 1.75 -10.52 0.63
CA SER A 26 0.74 -10.17 1.64
C SER A 26 0.74 -8.67 1.95
N ALA A 27 1.91 -8.03 1.96
CA ALA A 27 2.00 -6.58 2.13
C ALA A 27 1.29 -5.85 0.98
N LEU A 28 1.57 -6.24 -0.26
CA LEU A 28 0.96 -5.67 -1.47
C LEU A 28 -0.55 -5.85 -1.50
N GLU A 29 -1.05 -7.04 -1.15
CA GLU A 29 -2.49 -7.31 -1.08
C GLU A 29 -3.19 -6.35 -0.10
N ASN A 30 -2.64 -6.21 1.10
CA ASN A 30 -3.21 -5.35 2.13
C ASN A 30 -3.14 -3.86 1.74
N TYR A 31 -2.03 -3.38 1.17
CA TYR A 31 -1.97 -2.01 0.68
C TYR A 31 -2.98 -1.75 -0.44
N LYS A 32 -3.18 -2.68 -1.38
CA LYS A 32 -4.19 -2.55 -2.44
C LYS A 32 -5.60 -2.44 -1.88
N GLN A 33 -5.92 -3.20 -0.82
CA GLN A 33 -7.21 -3.08 -0.14
C GLN A 33 -7.38 -1.78 0.66
N ALA A 34 -6.31 -1.03 0.91
CA ALA A 34 -6.37 0.29 1.55
C ALA A 34 -6.65 1.42 0.53
N ILE A 35 -6.42 1.19 -0.77
CA ILE A 35 -6.75 2.16 -1.83
C ILE A 35 -8.26 2.23 -2.02
N SER A 36 -8.79 3.44 -2.14
CA SER A 36 -10.22 3.69 -2.31
C SER A 36 -10.45 5.03 -3.00
N GLU A 37 -11.49 5.13 -3.82
CA GLU A 37 -11.93 6.39 -4.47
C GLU A 37 -12.42 7.44 -3.47
N LYS A 38 -12.80 7.01 -2.26
CA LYS A 38 -13.18 7.92 -1.17
C LYS A 38 -11.99 8.53 -0.43
N ASN A 39 -10.77 8.06 -0.71
CA ASN A 39 -9.57 8.64 -0.12
C ASN A 39 -9.22 9.92 -0.87
N SER A 40 -8.62 10.87 -0.17
CA SER A 40 -7.95 11.98 -0.83
C SER A 40 -6.77 11.48 -1.68
N ASP A 41 -6.38 12.25 -2.69
CA ASP A 41 -5.22 11.96 -3.52
C ASP A 41 -3.96 11.76 -2.66
N LYS A 42 -3.80 12.58 -1.62
CA LYS A 42 -2.67 12.49 -0.67
C LYS A 42 -2.65 11.17 0.11
N GLU A 43 -3.81 10.64 0.48
CA GLU A 43 -3.90 9.35 1.17
C GLU A 43 -3.57 8.19 0.24
N ASN A 44 -4.11 8.19 -0.99
CA ASN A 44 -3.78 7.17 -1.98
C ASN A 44 -2.31 7.23 -2.39
N ALA A 45 -1.75 8.43 -2.55
CA ALA A 45 -0.33 8.68 -2.76
C ALA A 45 0.55 8.00 -1.71
N ALA A 46 0.26 8.21 -0.42
CA ALA A 46 1.00 7.58 0.67
C ALA A 46 0.94 6.04 0.64
N ILE A 47 -0.20 5.46 0.22
CA ILE A 47 -0.34 4.01 0.06
C ILE A 47 0.50 3.53 -1.13
N MET A 48 0.47 4.25 -2.26
CA MET A 48 1.26 3.94 -3.46
C MET A 48 2.76 4.03 -3.19
N HIS A 49 3.22 4.97 -2.36
CA HIS A 49 4.60 5.02 -1.89
C HIS A 49 5.03 3.72 -1.21
N ASN A 50 4.19 3.17 -0.32
CA ASN A 50 4.50 1.92 0.37
C ASN A 50 4.43 0.70 -0.55
N ILE A 51 3.54 0.69 -1.53
CA ILE A 51 3.54 -0.30 -2.60
C ILE A 51 4.86 -0.24 -3.38
N GLY A 52 5.33 0.97 -3.72
CA GLY A 52 6.62 1.19 -4.38
C GLY A 52 7.80 0.67 -3.56
N ASN A 53 7.83 0.98 -2.26
CA ASN A 53 8.84 0.47 -1.32
C ASN A 53 8.81 -1.06 -1.22
N THR A 54 7.60 -1.65 -1.27
CA THR A 54 7.42 -3.10 -1.18
C THR A 54 7.94 -3.79 -2.43
N TYR A 55 7.61 -3.28 -3.62
CA TYR A 55 8.16 -3.77 -4.87
C TYR A 55 9.68 -3.61 -4.94
N LEU A 56 10.21 -2.47 -4.46
CA LEU A 56 11.66 -2.22 -4.40
C LEU A 56 12.36 -3.28 -3.55
N LYS A 57 11.86 -3.54 -2.33
CA LYS A 57 12.40 -4.59 -1.45
C LYS A 57 12.30 -5.99 -2.06
N ASN A 58 11.21 -6.25 -2.79
CA ASN A 58 11.00 -7.50 -3.52
C ASN A 58 11.77 -7.58 -4.86
N LYS A 59 12.67 -6.63 -5.14
CA LYS A 59 13.48 -6.54 -6.38
C LYS A 59 12.65 -6.46 -7.68
N LYS A 60 11.40 -6.01 -7.57
CA LYS A 60 10.45 -5.76 -8.66
C LYS A 60 10.54 -4.30 -9.08
N TYR A 61 11.63 -3.94 -9.76
CA TYR A 61 12.01 -2.54 -9.95
C TYR A 61 11.07 -1.78 -10.90
N GLU A 62 10.55 -2.43 -11.94
CA GLU A 62 9.63 -1.81 -12.89
C GLU A 62 8.32 -1.43 -12.19
N GLU A 63 7.74 -2.36 -11.43
CA GLU A 63 6.51 -2.12 -10.68
C GLU A 63 6.71 -1.09 -9.56
N SER A 64 7.91 -1.03 -8.98
CA SER A 64 8.28 -0.02 -7.98
C SER A 64 8.26 1.39 -8.59
N VAL A 65 8.87 1.58 -9.76
CA VAL A 65 8.88 2.86 -10.49
C VAL A 65 7.45 3.29 -10.82
N ASP A 66 6.63 2.39 -11.32
CA ASP A 66 5.24 2.70 -11.66
C ASP A 66 4.38 3.04 -10.45
N ALA A 67 4.66 2.43 -9.30
CA ALA A 67 4.00 2.78 -8.05
C ALA A 67 4.43 4.18 -7.56
N TYR A 68 5.73 4.51 -7.62
CA TYR A 68 6.21 5.84 -7.22
C TYR A 68 5.71 6.97 -8.12
N LYS A 69 5.48 6.73 -9.42
CA LYS A 69 4.85 7.72 -10.32
C LYS A 69 3.40 8.05 -9.94
N LYS A 70 2.73 7.14 -9.23
CA LYS A 70 1.35 7.27 -8.77
C LYS A 70 1.26 7.66 -7.29
N SER A 71 2.42 7.85 -6.66
CA SER A 71 2.58 8.32 -5.28
C SER A 71 2.56 9.84 -5.19
#